data_AF-A0A246FAY3-F1
#
_entry.id   AF-A0A246FAY3-F1
#
_cell.length_a   1.000
_cell.length_b   1.000
_cell.length_c   1.000
_cell.angle_alpha   90.00
_cell.angle_beta   90.00
_cell.angle_gamma   90.00
#
_symmetry.space_group_name_H-M   'P 1'
#
loop_
_entity.id
_entity.type
_entity.pdbx_description
1 polymer ?
#
loop_
_entity_poly.entity_id
_entity_poly.type
_entity_poly.pdbx_seq_one_letter_code
_entity_poly.pdbx_strand_id
1 'polypeptide(L)'
;MRPELRVGVVDSGHAAEQAGSVVAGQRFRLADDGLDRLPLSVDRLGHGSVVCEAILSQVPGARLCVAQVFDERGVTSPLQIAAALHWLGEQGVRVINLSLGVRQDRPILRGAVKELVEAGVLVCASSPARGEPVFPASYPGVIRVTGDARCGDGQWSWLDSPQADFGAAVKVRGRSGASLGCAAFSGYLATLLSERPELSNVQLVGLMRERAAFRGIERKVSL
;
A
#
# COMPACT_ATOMS: atom_id res chain seq x y z
N MET A 1 21.65 -4.74 16.68
CA MET A 1 21.02 -3.53 16.11
C MET A 1 19.73 -3.98 15.42
N ARG A 2 18.56 -3.43 15.74
CA ARG A 2 17.33 -3.79 15.00
C ARG A 2 17.45 -3.18 13.59
N PRO A 3 17.18 -3.93 12.51
CA PRO A 3 17.21 -3.37 11.17
C PRO A 3 16.18 -2.23 11.06
N GLU A 4 16.55 -1.16 10.36
CA GLU A 4 15.69 -0.02 10.08
C GLU A 4 14.45 -0.47 9.29
N LEU A 5 13.25 -0.14 9.78
CA LEU A 5 12.01 -0.48 9.09
C LEU A 5 11.81 0.46 7.90
N ARG A 6 11.84 -0.13 6.70
CA ARG A 6 11.56 0.56 5.45
C ARG A 6 10.21 0.15 4.87
N VAL A 7 9.40 1.14 4.54
CA VAL A 7 8.09 0.98 3.91
C VAL A 7 8.15 1.56 2.49
N GLY A 8 7.86 0.72 1.50
CA GLY A 8 7.70 1.14 0.11
C GLY A 8 6.34 1.75 -0.13
N VAL A 9 6.29 2.89 -0.84
CA VAL A 9 5.05 3.54 -1.25
C VAL A 9 5.06 3.71 -2.75
N VAL A 10 4.09 3.10 -3.44
CA VAL A 10 3.91 3.27 -4.90
C VAL A 10 2.71 4.17 -5.15
N ASP A 11 2.97 5.44 -5.47
CA ASP A 11 1.91 6.45 -5.59
C ASP A 11 2.33 7.68 -6.43
N SER A 12 1.80 8.87 -6.18
CA SER A 12 2.00 10.09 -6.96
C SER A 12 3.14 10.98 -6.45
N GLY A 13 3.83 10.56 -5.39
CA GLY A 13 4.94 11.29 -4.76
C GLY A 13 4.71 11.47 -3.27
N HIS A 14 5.30 12.53 -2.70
CA HIS A 14 5.13 12.91 -1.29
C HIS A 14 5.18 14.44 -1.14
N ALA A 15 4.74 14.93 0.02
CA ALA A 15 4.80 16.35 0.37
C ALA A 15 6.21 16.76 0.82
N ALA A 16 6.54 18.05 0.72
CA ALA A 16 7.87 18.55 1.08
C ALA A 16 8.19 18.32 2.56
N GLU A 17 7.20 18.45 3.44
CA GLU A 17 7.30 18.25 4.88
C GLU A 17 7.62 16.79 5.24
N GLN A 18 7.34 15.85 4.34
CA GLN A 18 7.59 14.42 4.52
C GLN A 18 9.00 14.01 4.08
N ALA A 19 9.77 14.91 3.44
CA ALA A 19 11.09 14.60 2.88
C ALA A 19 12.07 14.04 3.93
N GLY A 20 11.97 14.46 5.20
CA GLY A 20 12.80 13.93 6.29
C GLY A 20 12.58 12.44 6.60
N SER A 21 11.41 11.89 6.23
CA SER A 21 11.09 10.47 6.38
C SER A 21 11.41 9.65 5.12
N VAL A 22 11.62 10.30 3.96
CA VAL A 22 11.89 9.64 2.68
C VAL A 22 13.40 9.40 2.53
N VAL A 23 13.81 8.14 2.45
CA VAL A 23 15.23 7.75 2.34
C VAL A 23 15.66 7.37 0.94
N ALA A 24 14.70 7.04 0.07
CA ALA A 24 14.93 6.75 -1.33
C ALA A 24 13.70 7.15 -2.14
N GLY A 25 13.92 7.66 -3.34
CA GLY A 25 12.86 8.16 -4.20
C GLY A 25 13.18 7.95 -5.67
N GLN A 26 12.26 7.37 -6.42
CA GLN A 26 12.40 7.17 -7.86
C GLN A 26 11.06 7.36 -8.55
N ARG A 27 11.05 8.11 -9.65
CA ARG A 27 9.90 8.26 -10.53
C ARG A 27 10.03 7.38 -11.77
N PHE A 28 8.94 6.74 -12.14
CA PHE A 28 8.82 5.86 -13.29
C PHE A 28 7.78 6.42 -14.25
N ARG A 29 8.20 6.79 -15.46
CA ARG A 29 7.32 7.38 -16.48
C ARG A 29 7.35 6.52 -17.74
N LEU A 30 6.18 6.18 -18.25
CA LEU A 30 6.07 5.54 -19.56
C LEU A 30 6.45 6.54 -20.65
N ALA A 31 7.36 6.15 -21.53
CA ALA A 31 7.82 6.91 -22.70
C ALA A 31 7.56 6.11 -23.98
N ASP A 32 7.72 6.73 -25.15
CA ASP A 32 7.40 6.11 -26.44
C ASP A 32 8.26 4.86 -26.73
N ASP A 33 9.51 4.84 -26.24
CA ASP A 33 10.48 3.77 -26.42
C ASP A 33 10.68 2.88 -25.18
N GLY A 34 9.89 3.08 -24.12
CA GLY A 34 9.95 2.25 -22.93
C GLY A 34 9.61 2.96 -21.64
N LEU A 35 10.53 2.91 -20.67
CA LEU A 35 10.30 3.38 -19.31
C LEU A 35 11.48 4.22 -18.81
N ASP A 36 11.21 5.48 -18.51
CA ASP A 36 12.18 6.38 -17.91
C ASP A 36 12.22 6.19 -16.39
N ARG A 37 13.44 6.21 -15.84
CA ARG A 37 13.72 6.35 -14.40
C ARG A 37 14.22 7.76 -14.14
N LEU A 38 13.43 8.55 -13.43
CA LEU A 38 13.67 9.98 -13.19
C LEU A 38 13.71 10.26 -11.69
N PRO A 39 14.37 11.35 -11.23
CA PRO A 39 14.17 11.82 -9.87
C PRO A 39 12.70 12.10 -9.57
N LEU A 40 12.34 12.03 -8.28
CA LEU A 40 11.01 12.43 -7.83
C LEU A 40 10.68 13.85 -8.27
N SER A 41 9.41 14.07 -8.62
CA SER A 41 8.84 15.38 -8.84
C SER A 41 7.79 15.68 -7.77
N VAL A 42 7.46 16.96 -7.60
CA VAL A 42 6.41 17.43 -6.69
C VAL A 42 5.13 16.64 -6.91
N ASP A 43 4.51 16.19 -5.82
CA ASP A 43 3.22 15.50 -5.84
C ASP A 43 2.08 16.48 -6.14
N ARG A 44 1.84 16.73 -7.44
CA ARG A 44 0.76 17.63 -7.90
C ARG A 44 -0.64 17.06 -7.68
N LEU A 45 -0.78 15.73 -7.65
CA LEU A 45 -2.06 15.08 -7.34
C LEU A 45 -2.39 15.17 -5.85
N GLY A 46 -1.36 15.24 -5.00
CA GLY A 46 -1.49 15.25 -3.55
C GLY A 46 -1.99 13.92 -2.99
N HIS A 47 -2.15 12.87 -3.80
CA HIS A 47 -2.66 11.58 -3.33
C HIS A 47 -1.57 10.83 -2.54
N GLY A 48 -0.37 10.73 -3.11
CA GLY A 48 0.80 10.12 -2.48
C GLY A 48 1.18 10.80 -1.17
N SER A 49 1.05 12.12 -1.09
CA SER A 49 1.23 12.90 0.13
C SER A 49 0.29 12.45 1.25
N VAL A 50 -0.99 12.25 0.95
CA VAL A 50 -1.98 11.80 1.93
C VAL A 50 -1.76 10.33 2.30
N VAL A 51 -1.34 9.49 1.34
CA VAL A 51 -0.95 8.09 1.60
C VAL A 51 0.25 8.01 2.54
N CYS A 52 1.29 8.81 2.30
CA CYS A 52 2.46 8.88 3.16
C CYS A 52 2.08 9.36 4.57
N GLU A 53 1.20 10.36 4.68
CA GLU A 53 0.68 10.83 5.97
C GLU A 53 -0.06 9.72 6.73
N ALA A 54 -0.93 8.96 6.05
CA ALA A 54 -1.70 7.87 6.65
C ALA A 54 -0.80 6.73 7.17
N ILE A 55 0.33 6.46 6.51
CA ILE A 55 1.30 5.47 6.98
C ILE A 55 2.08 6.03 8.17
N LEU A 56 2.64 7.25 8.03
CA LEU A 56 3.48 7.87 9.06
C LEU A 56 2.72 8.20 10.34
N SER A 57 1.40 8.43 10.28
CA SER A 57 0.59 8.63 11.49
C SER A 57 0.54 7.38 12.37
N GLN A 58 0.65 6.19 11.77
CA GLN A 58 0.61 4.92 12.48
C GLN A 58 2.01 4.43 12.88
N VAL A 59 3.02 4.76 12.06
CA VAL A 59 4.42 4.41 12.31
C VAL A 59 5.34 5.62 12.09
N PRO A 60 5.38 6.60 13.02
CA PRO A 60 6.16 7.83 12.83
C PRO A 60 7.66 7.63 12.62
N GLY A 61 8.21 6.51 13.10
CA GLY A 61 9.62 6.16 12.93
C GLY A 61 9.95 5.41 11.62
N ALA A 62 8.97 5.14 10.75
CA ALA A 62 9.21 4.44 9.49
C ALA A 62 10.01 5.32 8.53
N ARG A 63 10.88 4.66 7.76
CA ARG A 63 11.56 5.30 6.62
C ARG A 63 10.87 4.88 5.33
N LEU A 64 10.54 5.87 4.50
CA LEU A 64 9.78 5.65 3.27
C LEU A 64 10.71 5.54 2.06
N CYS A 65 10.44 4.55 1.21
CA CYS A 65 10.98 4.47 -0.14
C CYS A 65 9.83 4.77 -1.12
N VAL A 66 9.88 5.91 -1.80
CA VAL A 66 8.76 6.40 -2.60
C VAL A 66 9.00 6.14 -4.08
N ALA A 67 8.16 5.31 -4.69
CA ALA A 67 8.12 5.08 -6.12
C ALA A 67 6.95 5.87 -6.73
N GLN A 68 7.27 6.90 -7.51
CA GLN A 68 6.27 7.77 -8.14
C GLN A 68 5.89 7.22 -9.52
N VAL A 69 4.65 6.78 -9.69
CA VAL A 69 4.18 6.07 -10.90
C VAL A 69 3.01 6.73 -11.61
N PHE A 70 2.40 7.75 -11.02
CA PHE A 70 1.31 8.49 -11.64
C PHE A 70 1.83 9.66 -12.47
N ASP A 71 1.17 9.90 -13.59
CA ASP A 71 1.27 11.17 -14.31
C ASP A 71 0.38 12.26 -13.67
N GLU A 72 0.38 13.46 -14.25
CA GLU A 72 -0.40 14.60 -13.73
C GLU A 72 -1.93 14.41 -13.82
N ARG A 73 -2.40 13.38 -14.52
CA ARG A 73 -3.82 13.03 -14.66
C ARG A 73 -4.22 11.86 -13.76
N GLY A 74 -3.31 11.32 -12.95
CA GLY A 74 -3.57 10.15 -12.11
C GLY A 74 -3.59 8.84 -12.88
N VAL A 75 -2.96 8.80 -14.06
CA VAL A 75 -2.84 7.58 -14.86
C VAL A 75 -1.50 6.91 -14.58
N THR A 76 -1.53 5.57 -14.52
CA THR A 76 -0.34 4.73 -14.42
C THR A 76 -0.54 3.48 -15.27
N SER A 77 0.53 2.69 -15.44
CA SER A 77 0.52 1.48 -16.26
C SER A 77 1.05 0.26 -15.49
N PRO A 78 0.65 -0.97 -15.87
CA PRO A 78 1.23 -2.18 -15.30
C PRO A 78 2.76 -2.23 -15.37
N LEU A 79 3.35 -1.68 -16.43
CA LEU A 79 4.81 -1.62 -16.62
C LEU A 79 5.48 -0.69 -15.60
N GLN A 80 4.92 0.52 -15.39
CA GLN A 80 5.44 1.46 -14.38
C GLN A 80 5.35 0.86 -12.97
N ILE A 81 4.24 0.22 -12.63
CA ILE A 81 4.05 -0.42 -11.32
C ILE A 81 5.05 -1.57 -11.14
N ALA A 82 5.22 -2.44 -12.15
CA ALA A 82 6.17 -3.54 -12.06
C ALA A 82 7.62 -3.06 -11.84
N ALA A 83 8.05 -2.03 -12.57
CA ALA A 83 9.37 -1.46 -12.41
C ALA A 83 9.57 -0.80 -11.03
N ALA A 84 8.55 -0.11 -10.52
CA ALA A 84 8.53 0.42 -9.16
C ALA A 84 8.68 -0.68 -8.11
N LEU A 85 8.01 -1.82 -8.29
CA LEU A 85 8.10 -2.96 -7.39
C LEU A 85 9.50 -3.60 -7.38
N HIS A 86 10.11 -3.80 -8.55
CA HIS A 86 11.49 -4.29 -8.62
C HIS A 86 12.46 -3.34 -7.91
N TRP A 87 12.35 -2.03 -8.17
CA TRP A 87 13.19 -1.03 -7.50
C TRP A 87 12.99 -1.01 -5.99
N LEU A 88 11.75 -1.17 -5.50
CA LEU A 88 11.47 -1.27 -4.06
C LEU A 88 12.10 -2.53 -3.44
N GLY A 89 12.13 -3.64 -4.16
CA GLY A 89 12.86 -4.84 -3.75
C GLY A 89 14.35 -4.56 -3.52
N GLU A 90 14.97 -3.78 -4.39
CA GLU A 90 16.37 -3.34 -4.25
C GLU A 90 16.59 -2.40 -3.04
N GLN A 91 15.55 -1.67 -2.60
CA GLN A 91 15.64 -0.78 -1.43
C GLN A 91 15.55 -1.51 -0.08
N GLY A 92 15.32 -2.83 -0.08
CA GLY A 92 15.22 -3.65 1.13
C GLY A 92 13.98 -3.35 1.97
N VAL A 93 12.87 -2.96 1.33
CA VAL A 93 11.61 -2.71 2.04
C VAL A 93 11.01 -4.02 2.58
N ARG A 94 10.34 -3.94 3.73
CA ARG A 94 9.63 -5.08 4.33
C ARG A 94 8.13 -5.06 4.11
N VAL A 95 7.57 -3.85 3.91
CA VAL A 95 6.16 -3.62 3.63
C VAL A 95 6.08 -2.71 2.41
N ILE A 96 5.18 -3.01 1.47
CA ILE A 96 4.87 -2.15 0.33
C ILE A 96 3.38 -1.80 0.38
N ASN A 97 3.08 -0.52 0.28
CA ASN A 97 1.72 -0.01 0.08
C ASN A 97 1.50 0.39 -1.39
N LEU A 98 0.47 -0.19 -2.00
CA LEU A 98 -0.03 0.15 -3.33
C LEU A 98 -1.46 0.69 -3.20
N SER A 99 -1.59 2.01 -3.06
CA SER A 99 -2.89 2.69 -2.99
C SER A 99 -3.50 2.94 -4.38
N LEU A 100 -3.36 1.95 -5.26
CA LEU A 100 -3.72 2.00 -6.67
C LEU A 100 -4.18 0.62 -7.18
N GLY A 101 -4.80 0.62 -8.36
CA GLY A 101 -5.17 -0.61 -9.05
C GLY A 101 -5.40 -0.38 -10.54
N VAL A 102 -4.98 -1.34 -11.36
CA VAL A 102 -5.23 -1.41 -12.80
C VAL A 102 -6.17 -2.56 -13.11
N ARG A 103 -7.01 -2.43 -14.13
CA ARG A 103 -7.99 -3.48 -14.50
C ARG A 103 -7.36 -4.67 -15.22
N GLN A 104 -6.22 -4.45 -15.86
CA GLN A 104 -5.61 -5.45 -16.74
C GLN A 104 -4.62 -6.29 -15.96
N ASP A 105 -4.86 -7.60 -15.94
CA ASP A 105 -3.87 -8.59 -15.55
C ASP A 105 -2.74 -8.61 -16.58
N ARG A 106 -1.50 -8.46 -16.13
CA ARG A 106 -0.32 -8.48 -17.00
C ARG A 106 0.78 -9.36 -16.40
N PRO A 107 1.38 -10.28 -17.18
CA PRO A 107 2.45 -11.14 -16.69
C PRO A 107 3.60 -10.41 -16.01
N ILE A 108 4.00 -9.24 -16.55
CA ILE A 108 5.08 -8.43 -15.98
C ILE A 108 4.79 -7.96 -14.54
N LEU A 109 3.55 -7.51 -14.28
CA LEU A 109 3.15 -7.05 -12.96
C LEU A 109 2.96 -8.24 -12.01
N ARG A 110 2.39 -9.34 -12.50
CA ARG A 110 2.26 -10.58 -11.71
C ARG A 110 3.62 -11.12 -11.28
N GLY A 111 4.60 -11.13 -12.20
CA GLY A 111 5.97 -11.58 -11.93
C GLY A 111 6.63 -10.75 -10.82
N ALA A 112 6.59 -9.42 -10.95
CA ALA A 112 7.16 -8.51 -9.95
C ALA A 112 6.55 -8.70 -8.56
N VAL A 113 5.23 -8.88 -8.46
CA VAL A 113 4.55 -9.16 -7.20
C VAL A 113 4.95 -10.52 -6.63
N LYS A 114 4.97 -11.56 -7.46
CA LYS A 114 5.36 -12.92 -7.06
C LYS A 114 6.77 -12.93 -6.46
N GLU A 115 7.74 -12.30 -7.12
CA GLU A 115 9.12 -12.22 -6.64
C GLU A 115 9.23 -11.56 -5.26
N LEU A 116 8.52 -10.45 -5.04
CA LEU A 116 8.52 -9.76 -3.74
C LEU A 116 7.88 -10.59 -2.63
N VAL A 117 6.76 -11.24 -2.92
CA VAL A 117 6.07 -12.11 -1.95
C VAL A 117 6.95 -13.31 -1.61
N GLU A 118 7.59 -13.94 -2.60
CA GLU A 118 8.53 -15.06 -2.40
C GLU A 118 9.78 -14.63 -1.62
N ALA A 119 10.23 -13.38 -1.78
CA ALA A 119 11.29 -12.78 -0.99
C ALA A 119 10.86 -12.38 0.45
N GLY A 120 9.59 -12.59 0.82
CA GLY A 120 9.09 -12.31 2.16
C GLY A 120 8.68 -10.85 2.40
N VAL A 121 8.48 -10.06 1.34
CA VAL A 121 7.93 -8.71 1.43
C VAL A 121 6.41 -8.77 1.60
N LEU A 122 5.88 -8.02 2.56
CA LEU A 122 4.44 -7.87 2.76
C LEU A 122 3.90 -6.83 1.77
N VAL A 123 3.12 -7.27 0.78
CA VAL A 123 2.55 -6.38 -0.24
C VAL A 123 1.09 -6.11 0.10
N CYS A 124 0.76 -4.88 0.48
CA CYS A 124 -0.60 -4.40 0.71
C CYS A 124 -1.07 -3.63 -0.53
N ALA A 125 -2.21 -4.00 -1.10
CA ALA A 125 -2.77 -3.28 -2.23
C ALA A 125 -4.24 -2.94 -2.02
N SER A 126 -4.62 -1.74 -2.46
CA SER A 126 -5.98 -1.27 -2.39
C SER A 126 -6.88 -2.12 -3.30
N SER A 127 -7.99 -2.59 -2.75
CA SER A 127 -9.03 -3.32 -3.47
C SER A 127 -10.36 -2.59 -3.32
N PRO A 128 -11.17 -2.48 -4.39
CA PRO A 128 -12.49 -1.87 -4.26
C PRO A 128 -13.41 -2.71 -3.37
N ALA A 129 -14.18 -2.06 -2.50
CA ALA A 129 -15.14 -2.76 -1.64
C ALA A 129 -16.23 -3.52 -2.42
N ARG A 130 -16.51 -3.09 -3.66
CA ARG A 130 -17.51 -3.65 -4.57
C ARG A 130 -17.04 -3.46 -6.01
N GLY A 131 -17.51 -4.32 -6.90
CA GLY A 131 -17.22 -4.25 -8.34
C GLY A 131 -16.10 -5.19 -8.76
N GLU A 132 -15.53 -4.91 -9.93
CA GLU A 132 -14.55 -5.76 -10.59
C GLU A 132 -13.21 -5.80 -9.83
N PRO A 133 -12.51 -6.94 -9.86
CA PRO A 133 -11.16 -7.06 -9.30
C PRO A 133 -10.19 -6.11 -9.97
N VAL A 134 -9.20 -5.64 -9.20
CA VAL A 134 -8.08 -4.84 -9.70
C VAL A 134 -6.76 -5.52 -9.35
N PHE A 135 -5.73 -5.18 -10.12
CA PHE A 135 -4.37 -5.65 -9.94
C PHE A 135 -3.48 -4.50 -9.45
N PRO A 136 -2.58 -4.71 -8.49
CA PRO A 136 -2.08 -6.01 -8.03
C PRO A 136 -2.88 -6.70 -6.92
N ALA A 137 -3.92 -6.07 -6.34
CA ALA A 137 -4.68 -6.66 -5.23
C ALA A 137 -5.16 -8.10 -5.50
N SER A 138 -5.54 -8.43 -6.73
CA SER A 138 -6.05 -9.76 -7.06
C SER A 138 -4.97 -10.84 -7.29
N TYR A 139 -3.68 -10.53 -7.12
CA TYR A 139 -2.62 -11.53 -7.25
C TYR A 139 -2.41 -12.35 -5.96
N PRO A 140 -2.01 -13.63 -6.08
CA PRO A 140 -1.69 -14.46 -4.91
C PRO A 140 -0.62 -13.82 -4.02
N GLY A 141 -0.82 -13.92 -2.70
CA GLY A 141 0.12 -13.41 -1.69
C GLY A 141 0.01 -11.91 -1.39
N VAL A 142 -0.77 -11.16 -2.16
CA VAL A 142 -1.07 -9.75 -1.86
C VAL A 142 -2.14 -9.66 -0.77
N ILE A 143 -1.90 -8.78 0.20
CA ILE A 143 -2.88 -8.45 1.25
C ILE A 143 -3.85 -7.42 0.67
N ARG A 144 -5.10 -7.82 0.50
CA ARG A 144 -6.14 -7.02 -0.16
C ARG A 144 -6.83 -6.14 0.86
N VAL A 145 -6.71 -4.83 0.71
CA VAL A 145 -7.24 -3.89 1.71
C VAL A 145 -8.22 -2.91 1.07
N THR A 146 -9.37 -2.74 1.71
CA THR A 146 -10.35 -1.70 1.35
C THR A 146 -10.54 -0.70 2.50
N GLY A 147 -11.39 0.29 2.26
CA GLY A 147 -11.90 1.17 3.29
C GLY A 147 -13.05 0.53 4.08
N ASP A 148 -13.08 0.76 5.39
CA ASP A 148 -14.19 0.40 6.28
C ASP A 148 -14.56 1.58 7.18
N ALA A 149 -15.80 2.06 7.05
CA ALA A 149 -16.27 3.22 7.78
C ALA A 149 -16.53 2.93 9.27
N ARG A 150 -16.59 1.66 9.67
CA ARG A 150 -16.68 1.25 11.08
C ARG A 150 -15.38 1.52 11.84
N CYS A 151 -14.25 1.50 11.14
CA CYS A 151 -12.93 1.61 11.73
C CYS A 151 -12.59 3.08 12.05
N GLY A 152 -12.31 3.34 13.33
CA GLY A 152 -11.63 4.55 13.79
C GLY A 152 -10.10 4.42 13.73
N ASP A 153 -9.41 5.37 14.35
CA ASP A 153 -7.95 5.32 14.47
C ASP A 153 -7.50 4.10 15.30
N GLY A 154 -6.38 3.50 14.92
CA GLY A 154 -5.90 2.23 15.50
C GLY A 154 -6.77 1.00 15.21
N GLN A 155 -7.83 1.10 14.41
CA GLN A 155 -8.77 0.00 14.17
C GLN A 155 -8.77 -0.48 12.72
N TRP A 156 -8.97 -1.78 12.55
CA TRP A 156 -9.18 -2.43 11.27
C TRP A 156 -10.19 -3.57 11.40
N SER A 157 -10.69 -4.04 10.28
CA SER A 157 -11.61 -5.16 10.18
C SER A 157 -10.99 -6.34 9.44
N TRP A 158 -11.34 -7.55 9.87
CA TRP A 158 -11.11 -8.78 9.12
C TRP A 158 -12.38 -9.07 8.32
N LEU A 159 -12.36 -8.73 7.03
CA LEU A 159 -13.53 -8.80 6.17
C LEU A 159 -13.76 -10.20 5.61
N ASP A 160 -12.69 -10.91 5.28
CA ASP A 160 -12.71 -12.25 4.67
C ASP A 160 -13.70 -12.34 3.50
N SER A 161 -13.67 -11.31 2.65
CA SER A 161 -14.62 -11.16 1.56
C SER A 161 -13.99 -11.56 0.22
N PRO A 162 -14.82 -11.81 -0.82
CA PRO A 162 -14.29 -12.02 -2.17
C PRO A 162 -13.46 -10.83 -2.66
N GLN A 163 -13.78 -9.61 -2.24
CA GLN A 163 -13.13 -8.38 -2.69
C GLN A 163 -11.87 -8.01 -1.88
N ALA A 164 -11.91 -8.15 -0.56
CA ALA A 164 -10.85 -7.72 0.34
C ALA A 164 -10.70 -8.62 1.56
N ASP A 165 -9.46 -8.74 2.04
CA ASP A 165 -9.10 -9.47 3.24
C ASP A 165 -9.37 -8.60 4.48
N PHE A 166 -8.92 -7.34 4.42
CA PHE A 166 -9.01 -6.38 5.51
C PHE A 166 -9.69 -5.07 5.09
N GLY A 167 -10.26 -4.39 6.07
CA GLY A 167 -10.72 -3.01 5.95
C GLY A 167 -10.08 -2.13 7.02
N ALA A 168 -9.86 -0.86 6.74
CA ALA A 168 -9.36 0.08 7.73
C ALA A 168 -9.93 1.49 7.54
N ALA A 169 -9.61 2.38 8.48
CA ALA A 169 -10.14 3.73 8.53
C ALA A 169 -10.00 4.46 7.19
N VAL A 170 -11.13 4.99 6.71
CA VAL A 170 -11.21 5.64 5.40
C VAL A 170 -10.83 7.11 5.41
N LYS A 171 -10.71 7.77 6.57
CA LYS A 171 -10.64 9.24 6.64
C LYS A 171 -9.28 9.75 7.03
N VAL A 172 -8.68 10.54 6.14
CA VAL A 172 -7.54 11.43 6.44
C VAL A 172 -7.88 12.80 5.87
N ARG A 173 -7.91 13.84 6.73
CA ARG A 173 -8.21 15.24 6.38
C ARG A 173 -9.42 15.44 5.45
N GLY A 174 -10.51 14.70 5.67
CA GLY A 174 -11.75 14.82 4.89
C GLY A 174 -11.75 14.12 3.53
N ARG A 175 -10.64 13.49 3.11
CA ARG A 175 -10.59 12.58 1.96
C ARG A 175 -11.01 11.18 2.40
N SER A 176 -11.65 10.42 1.51
CA SER A 176 -12.06 9.05 1.77
C SER A 176 -11.90 8.12 0.58
N GLY A 177 -11.51 6.87 0.84
CA GLY A 177 -11.38 5.86 -0.20
C GLY A 177 -10.63 4.62 0.26
N ALA A 178 -10.70 3.56 -0.55
CA ALA A 178 -9.98 2.31 -0.31
C ALA A 178 -8.45 2.51 -0.25
N SER A 179 -7.92 3.52 -0.96
CA SER A 179 -6.51 3.93 -0.92
C SER A 179 -6.04 4.34 0.48
N LEU A 180 -6.90 5.01 1.26
CA LEU A 180 -6.57 5.45 2.62
C LEU A 180 -6.69 4.31 3.64
N GLY A 181 -7.69 3.44 3.47
CA GLY A 181 -7.77 2.20 4.26
C GLY A 181 -6.53 1.33 4.04
N CYS A 182 -6.08 1.17 2.80
CA CYS A 182 -4.85 0.44 2.49
C CYS A 182 -3.61 1.06 3.15
N ALA A 183 -3.48 2.38 3.10
CA ALA A 183 -2.35 3.09 3.69
C ALA A 183 -2.35 2.97 5.22
N ALA A 184 -3.49 3.19 5.88
CA ALA A 184 -3.64 3.03 7.32
C ALA A 184 -3.32 1.59 7.77
N PHE A 185 -3.86 0.58 7.06
CA PHE A 185 -3.56 -0.82 7.35
C PHE A 185 -2.07 -1.16 7.18
N SER A 186 -1.44 -0.65 6.12
CA SER A 186 0.00 -0.83 5.90
C SER A 186 0.81 -0.22 7.05
N GLY A 187 0.37 0.93 7.58
CA GLY A 187 0.91 1.54 8.79
C GLY A 187 0.76 0.64 10.03
N TYR A 188 -0.44 0.11 10.30
CA TYR A 188 -0.67 -0.83 11.41
C TYR A 188 0.20 -2.09 11.31
N LEU A 189 0.31 -2.66 10.11
CA LEU A 189 1.14 -3.83 9.85
C LEU A 189 2.63 -3.53 10.07
N ALA A 190 3.09 -2.35 9.62
CA ALA A 190 4.45 -1.88 9.82
C ALA A 190 4.76 -1.65 11.31
N THR A 191 3.83 -1.08 12.08
CA THR A 191 3.95 -0.94 13.54
C THR A 191 4.11 -2.29 14.22
N LEU A 192 3.23 -3.24 13.92
CA LEU A 192 3.30 -4.58 14.50
C LEU A 192 4.62 -5.29 14.14
N LEU A 193 5.09 -5.15 12.90
CA LEU A 193 6.38 -5.69 12.48
C LEU A 193 7.56 -5.05 13.23
N SER A 194 7.49 -3.74 13.51
CA SER A 194 8.52 -3.02 14.29
C SER A 194 8.58 -3.50 15.75
N GLU A 195 7.41 -3.73 16.35
CA GLU A 195 7.27 -4.22 17.71
C GLU A 195 7.68 -5.69 17.86
N ARG A 196 7.38 -6.50 16.83
CA ARG A 196 7.52 -7.96 16.83
C ARG A 196 8.31 -8.46 15.60
N PRO A 197 9.59 -8.06 15.44
CA PRO A 197 10.39 -8.36 14.25
C PRO A 197 10.72 -9.85 14.10
N GLU A 198 10.54 -10.66 15.16
CA GLU A 198 10.76 -12.09 15.17
C GLU A 198 9.66 -12.90 14.48
N LEU A 199 8.49 -12.29 14.24
CA LEU A 199 7.34 -12.98 13.67
C LEU A 199 7.50 -13.17 12.16
N SER A 200 7.14 -14.36 11.70
CA SER A 200 6.96 -14.64 10.28
C SER A 200 5.78 -13.85 9.71
N ASN A 201 5.75 -13.67 8.39
CA ASN A 201 4.63 -13.02 7.70
C ASN A 201 3.29 -13.70 8.00
N VAL A 202 3.28 -15.03 8.10
CA VAL A 202 2.06 -15.80 8.45
C VAL A 202 1.59 -15.46 9.86
N GLN A 203 2.50 -15.38 10.83
CA GLN A 203 2.16 -15.02 12.21
C GLN A 203 1.71 -13.56 12.33
N LEU A 204 2.37 -12.63 11.62
CA LEU A 204 1.97 -11.22 11.57
C LEU A 204 0.54 -11.08 11.03
N VAL A 205 0.26 -11.67 9.87
CA VAL A 205 -1.09 -11.63 9.28
C VAL A 205 -2.09 -12.35 10.16
N GLY A 206 -1.73 -13.46 10.81
CA GLY A 206 -2.55 -14.15 11.81
C GLY A 206 -2.95 -13.22 12.97
N LEU A 207 -1.99 -12.50 13.55
CA LEU A 207 -2.26 -11.52 14.60
C LEU A 207 -3.14 -10.36 14.12
N MET A 208 -2.94 -9.87 12.90
CA MET A 208 -3.83 -8.86 12.30
C MET A 208 -5.27 -9.39 12.22
N ARG A 209 -5.47 -10.66 11.86
CA ARG A 209 -6.82 -11.27 11.83
C ARG A 209 -7.41 -11.42 13.22
N GLU A 210 -6.62 -11.84 14.20
CA GLU A 210 -7.08 -12.08 15.57
C GLU A 210 -7.49 -10.78 16.26
N ARG A 211 -6.70 -9.72 16.09
CA ARG A 211 -6.88 -8.42 16.74
C ARG A 211 -7.82 -7.45 16.02
N ALA A 212 -8.41 -7.86 14.90
CA ALA A 212 -9.35 -7.02 14.16
C ALA A 212 -10.55 -6.61 15.04
N ALA A 213 -10.83 -5.31 15.08
CA ALA A 213 -11.92 -4.72 15.87
C ALA A 213 -13.31 -5.13 15.34
N PHE A 214 -13.39 -5.38 14.03
CA PHE A 214 -14.63 -5.82 13.37
C PHE A 214 -14.37 -7.07 12.53
N ARG A 215 -15.40 -7.92 12.40
CA ARG A 215 -15.35 -9.14 11.59
C ARG A 215 -16.50 -9.17 10.59
N GLY A 216 -16.19 -9.63 9.37
CA GLY A 216 -17.12 -9.68 8.25
C GLY A 216 -17.47 -8.31 7.67
N ILE A 217 -18.15 -8.32 6.52
CA ILE A 217 -18.56 -7.09 5.82
C ILE A 217 -19.62 -6.30 6.59
N GLU A 218 -19.57 -4.96 6.50
CA GLU A 218 -20.61 -4.09 7.04
C GLU A 218 -21.96 -4.41 6.36
N ARG A 219 -22.97 -4.71 7.18
CA ARG A 219 -24.36 -4.82 6.73
C ARG A 219 -25.10 -3.61 7.26
N LYS A 220 -25.38 -2.64 6.38
CA LYS A 220 -26.36 -1.59 6.70
C LYS A 220 -27.72 -2.27 6.85
N VAL A 221 -28.22 -2.35 8.07
CA VAL A 221 -29.62 -2.71 8.31
C VAL A 221 -30.41 -1.46 7.95
N SER A 222 -31.19 -1.51 6.87
CA SER A 222 -32.18 -0.48 6.57
C SER A 222 -33.17 -0.45 7.75
N LEU A 223 -33.20 0.66 8.48
CA LEU A 223 -34.32 1.01 9.36
C LEU A 223 -35.48 1.52 8.52
#